data_AF-A0A3M1X8Q2-F1
#
_entry.id   AF-A0A3M1X8Q2-F1
#
_cell.length_a   1.000
_cell.length_b   1.000
_cell.length_c   1.000
_cell.angle_alpha   90.00
_cell.angle_beta   90.00
_cell.angle_gamma   90.00
#
_symmetry.space_group_name_H-M   'P 1'
#
loop_
_entity.id
_entity.type
_entity.pdbx_description
1 polymer ?
#
loop_
_entity_poly.entity_id
_entity_poly.type
_entity_poly.pdbx_seq_one_letter_code
_entity_poly.pdbx_strand_id
1 'polypeptide(L)' 'MILYCPGCGAQNFIGKERLRVAREKPPLCWVCGETLPVGETSPGEGESKECTKDGTKSEE' A
#
# COMPACT_ATOMS: atom_id res chain seq x y z
N MET A 1 -1.87 -6.57 11.89
CA MET A 1 -0.61 -6.76 11.12
C MET A 1 0.07 -5.42 10.97
N ILE A 2 1.37 -5.42 10.73
CA ILE A 2 2.12 -4.21 10.45
C ILE A 2 2.44 -4.19 8.96
N LEU A 3 2.14 -3.07 8.29
CA LEU A 3 2.49 -2.81 6.89
C LEU A 3 3.37 -1.57 6.83
N TYR A 4 4.38 -1.60 5.97
CA TYR A 4 5.20 -0.42 5.67
C TYR A 4 4.69 0.25 4.41
N CYS A 5 4.58 1.57 4.45
CA CYS A 5 4.10 2.34 3.31
C CYS A 5 5.18 2.39 2.22
N PRO A 6 4.88 2.01 0.96
CA PRO A 6 5.85 2.10 -0.13
C PRO A 6 6.18 3.55 -0.52
N GLY A 7 5.24 4.48 -0.32
CA GLY A 7 5.44 5.90 -0.63
C GLY A 7 6.43 6.62 0.30
N CYS A 8 6.25 6.49 1.62
CA CYS A 8 6.97 7.27 2.64
C CYS A 8 7.75 6.44 3.67
N GLY A 9 7.66 5.10 3.65
CA GLY A 9 8.34 4.21 4.61
C GLY A 9 7.68 4.13 5.99
N ALA A 10 6.61 4.88 6.25
CA ALA A 10 5.95 4.87 7.56
C ALA A 10 5.36 3.50 7.91
N GLN A 11 5.42 3.17 9.19
CA GLN A 11 4.82 1.97 9.75
C GLN A 11 3.31 2.17 10.00
N ASN A 12 2.49 1.23 9.54
CA ASN A 12 1.03 1.29 9.64
C ASN A 12 0.49 0.02 10.32
N PHE A 13 -0.32 0.21 11.35
CA PHE A 13 -0.94 -0.89 12.09
C PHE A 13 -2.35 -1.14 11.58
N ILE A 14 -2.55 -2.27 10.88
CA ILE A 14 -3.85 -2.62 10.31
C ILE A 14 -4.47 -3.78 11.09
N GLY A 15 -5.64 -3.55 11.68
CA GLY A 15 -6.40 -4.58 12.41
C GLY A 15 -6.89 -5.68 11.47
N LYS A 16 -7.00 -6.92 11.97
CA LYS A 16 -7.41 -8.08 11.15
C LYS A 16 -8.76 -7.89 10.46
N GLU A 17 -9.72 -7.22 11.10
CA GLU A 17 -11.03 -6.92 10.53
C GLU A 17 -10.95 -6.00 9.31
N ARG A 18 -10.04 -5.02 9.33
CA ARG A 18 -9.79 -4.12 8.20
C ARG A 18 -9.16 -4.84 7.01
N LEU A 19 -8.44 -5.92 7.24
CA LEU A 19 -7.88 -6.76 6.18
C LEU A 19 -8.96 -7.56 5.47
N ARG A 20 -10.00 -8.01 6.19
CA ARG A 20 -11.11 -8.78 5.60
C ARG A 20 -11.85 -7.99 4.52
N VAL A 21 -11.96 -6.67 4.71
CA VAL A 21 -12.59 -5.75 3.76
C VAL A 21 -11.59 -5.01 2.89
N ALA A 22 -10.30 -5.36 2.92
CA ALA A 22 -9.25 -4.60 2.22
C ALA A 22 -9.45 -4.58 0.69
N ARG A 23 -10.13 -5.60 0.14
CA ARG A 23 -10.48 -5.66 -1.29
C ARG A 23 -11.50 -4.61 -1.70
N GLU A 24 -12.44 -4.26 -0.81
CA GLU A 24 -13.47 -3.25 -1.04
C GLU A 24 -13.01 -1.86 -0.57
N LYS A 25 -12.27 -1.82 0.56
CA LYS A 25 -11.76 -0.60 1.18
C LYS A 25 -10.30 -0.79 1.58
N PRO A 26 -9.36 -0.52 0.67
CA PRO A 26 -7.95 -0.68 0.96
C PRO A 26 -7.52 0.25 2.11
N PRO A 27 -6.66 -0.23 3.01
CA PRO A 27 -6.09 0.60 4.05
C PRO A 27 -5.12 1.61 3.42
N LEU A 28 -5.23 2.85 3.87
CA LEU A 28 -4.37 3.95 3.44
C LEU A 28 -3.33 4.24 4.52
N CYS A 29 -2.20 4.77 4.09
CA CYS A 29 -1.16 5.23 4.99
C CYS A 29 -1.68 6.42 5.80
N TRP A 30 -1.56 6.35 7.13
CA TRP A 30 -1.99 7.44 8.01
C TRP A 30 -1.13 8.70 7.88
N VAL A 31 0.07 8.59 7.29
CA VAL A 31 1.01 9.70 7.09
C VAL A 31 0.80 10.39 5.75
N CYS A 32 0.85 9.62 4.65
CA CYS A 32 0.87 10.19 3.29
C CYS A 32 -0.38 9.88 2.46
N GLY A 33 -1.33 9.09 2.99
CA GLY A 33 -2.56 8.72 2.28
C GLY A 33 -2.39 7.63 1.22
N GLU A 34 -1.16 7.18 0.94
CA GLU A 34 -0.88 6.15 -0.07
C GLU A 34 -1.53 4.81 0.27
N THR A 35 -1.95 4.06 -0.75
CA THR A 35 -2.54 2.73 -0.55
C THR A 35 -1.50 1.74 -0.03
N LEU A 36 -1.83 1.03 1.06
CA LEU A 36 -0.92 0.03 1.62
C LEU A 36 -1.09 -1.32 0.90
N PRO A 37 0.02 -2.00 0.55
CA PRO A 37 -0.02 -3.29 -0.13
C PRO A 37 -0.45 -4.37 0.87
N VAL A 38 -1.74 -4.67 0.87
CA VAL A 38 -2.30 -5.78 1.64
C VAL A 38 -2.19 -7.00 0.74
N GLY A 39 -1.15 -7.82 0.95
CA GLY A 39 -0.88 -8.97 0.10
C GLY A 39 -2.10 -9.85 -0.08
N GLU A 40 -2.57 -9.97 -1.33
CA GLU A 40 -3.41 -11.07 -1.74
C GLU A 40 -2.60 -12.34 -1.50
N THR A 41 -3.02 -13.15 -0.53
CA THR A 41 -2.68 -14.57 -0.61
C THR A 41 -3.51 -15.11 -1.78
N SER A 42 -3.00 -15.02 -3.01
CA SER A 42 -3.65 -15.59 -4.18
C SER A 42 -2.61 -16.28 -5.08
N PRO A 43 -2.67 -17.61 -5.27
CA PRO A 43 -2.08 -18.20 -6.46
C PRO A 43 -3.06 -17.98 -7.62
N GLY A 44 -2.96 -16.86 -8.32
CA GLY A 44 -3.71 -16.64 -9.56
C GLY A 44 -3.94 -15.18 -9.89
N GLU A 45 -3.25 -14.74 -10.94
CA GLU A 45 -3.58 -13.65 -11.89
C GLU A 45 -4.40 -12.45 -11.39
N GLY A 46 -3.73 -11.30 -11.36
CA GLY A 46 -4.32 -9.98 -11.21
C GLY A 46 -3.28 -8.92 -11.54
N GLU A 47 -3.22 -8.59 -12.82
CA GLU A 47 -2.26 -7.72 -13.49
C GLU A 47 -2.03 -6.35 -12.83
N SER A 48 -0.76 -5.97 -12.89
CA SER A 48 -0.14 -4.71 -12.52
C SER A 48 -0.94 -3.46 -12.89
N LYS A 49 -1.09 -2.57 -11.93
CA LYS A 49 -0.90 -1.14 -12.21
C LYS A 49 0.25 -0.66 -11.35
N GLU A 50 1.41 -0.74 -11.98
CA GLU A 50 2.64 -0.03 -11.68
C GLU A 50 2.33 1.37 -11.13
N CYS A 51 2.70 1.62 -9.88
CA CYS A 51 2.91 2.98 -9.42
C CYS A 51 4.25 3.41 -10.04
N THR A 52 4.22 4.01 -11.22
CA THR A 52 5.41 4.67 -11.79
C THR A 52 5.71 5.86 -10.89
N LYS A 53 6.51 5.63 -9.84
CA LYS A 53 7.17 6.71 -9.12
C LYS A 53 8.38 7.09 -9.96
N ASP A 54 8.14 7.92 -10.97
CA ASP A 54 9.18 8.72 -11.60
C ASP A 54 9.79 9.61 -10.52
N GLY A 55 10.88 9.11 -9.94
CA GLY A 55 11.80 9.94 -9.21
C GLY A 55 12.53 10.82 -10.21
N THR A 56 12.26 12.13 -10.18
CA THR A 56 13.26 13.10 -10.59
C THR A 56 13.52 14.03 -9.41
N LYS A 57 14.67 13.79 -8.79
CA LYS A 57 15.42 14.75 -7.98
C LYS A 57 16.04 15.78 -8.93
N SER A 58 15.87 17.07 -8.65
CA SER A 58 16.79 18.21 -8.92
C SER A 58 16.19 19.40 -8.15
N GLU A 59 16.74 19.89 -7.03
CA GLU A 59 17.91 20.79 -6.92
C GLU A 59 17.97 21.83 -8.04
N GLU A 60 17.49 23.05 -7.76
CA GLU A 60 18.27 24.31 -7.82
C GLU A 60 17.62 25.37 -6.92
#